data_AF-X0WKF6-F1
#
_entry.id   AF-X0WKF6-F1
#
_cell.length_a   1.000
_cell.length_b   1.000
_cell.length_c   1.000
_cell.angle_alpha   90.00
_cell.angle_beta   90.00
_cell.angle_gamma   90.00
#
_symmetry.space_group_name_H-M   'P 1'
#
loop_
_entity.id
_entity.type
_entity.pdbx_description
1 polymer ?
#
loop_
_entity_poly.entity_id
_entity_poly.type
_entity_poly.pdbx_seq_one_letter_code
_entity_poly.pdbx_strand_id
1 'polypeptide(L)'
;SVQIGNPIMEKKLIDVLLKARDYGLYRRITDCGGGGLSSAVGEMAAETGVRVYLERVPLKYSGLSYTEIWLSESQERMVVAAPPSTVDQLIDLFASEDVAATVIGEFTDNRRLQLFYNGNLVCDLDMEFLHHGLPQLEREAVWKPPQNEEPDFPQPADLREELLLILGSWNVCSKEWVIRQYDHEVQGGSVLKPLVGINNDGPGDAAIIKPILDSDMGIIVSNGINPKYGDIDPYWMAASAIDEALRQ
;
A
#
# COMPACT_ATOMS: atom_id res chain seq x y z
N SER A 1 -13.95 -4.57 -9.91
CA SER A 1 -14.02 -3.23 -9.30
C SER A 1 -13.35 -2.25 -10.26
N VAL A 2 -13.83 -1.00 -10.35
CA VAL A 2 -13.18 0.06 -11.12
C VAL A 2 -12.56 1.02 -10.12
N GLN A 3 -11.24 1.21 -10.20
CA GLN A 3 -10.50 2.21 -9.42
C GLN A 3 -9.93 3.25 -10.37
N ILE A 4 -9.98 4.52 -9.96
CA ILE A 4 -9.50 5.65 -10.75
C ILE A 4 -8.62 6.47 -9.81
N GLY A 5 -7.32 6.49 -10.10
CA GLY A 5 -6.34 7.30 -9.39
C GLY A 5 -6.11 8.67 -10.04
N ASN A 6 -5.61 9.61 -9.24
CA ASN A 6 -5.17 10.94 -9.65
C ASN A 6 -3.76 11.20 -9.10
N PRO A 7 -2.70 10.71 -9.79
CA PRO A 7 -1.33 10.77 -9.28
C PRO A 7 -0.80 12.19 -9.08
N ILE A 8 -1.35 13.18 -9.80
CA ILE A 8 -0.98 14.60 -9.62
C ILE A 8 -1.46 15.10 -8.26
N MET A 9 -2.71 14.79 -7.91
CA MET A 9 -3.26 15.15 -6.60
C MET A 9 -2.54 14.40 -5.48
N GLU A 10 -2.25 13.12 -5.67
CA GLU A 10 -1.49 12.32 -4.71
C GLU A 10 -0.09 12.90 -4.46
N LYS A 11 0.61 13.34 -5.51
CA LYS A 11 1.92 14.00 -5.35
C LYS A 11 1.82 15.29 -4.55
N LYS A 12 0.84 16.16 -4.85
CA LYS A 12 0.59 17.38 -4.06
C LYS A 12 0.31 17.06 -2.59
N LEU A 13 -0.51 16.04 -2.35
CA LEU A 13 -0.84 15.56 -1.00
C LEU A 13 0.41 15.08 -0.24
N ILE A 14 1.28 14.29 -0.88
CA ILE A 14 2.54 13.83 -0.29
C ILE A 14 3.43 15.02 0.07
N ASP A 15 3.61 15.98 -0.83
CA ASP A 15 4.50 17.13 -0.61
C ASP A 15 4.03 18.01 0.55
N VAL A 16 2.73 18.30 0.61
CA VAL A 16 2.18 19.12 1.68
C VAL A 16 2.19 18.41 3.03
N LEU A 17 2.02 17.07 3.04
CA LEU A 17 2.13 16.24 4.23
C LEU A 17 3.55 16.25 4.81
N LEU A 18 4.57 16.17 3.97
CA LEU A 18 5.96 16.25 4.41
C LEU A 18 6.25 17.61 5.05
N LYS A 19 5.78 18.71 4.45
CA LYS A 19 5.88 20.05 5.06
C LYS A 19 5.15 20.14 6.39
N ALA A 20 3.93 19.61 6.47
CA ALA A 20 3.12 19.61 7.68
C ALA A 20 3.77 18.80 8.82
N ARG A 21 4.44 17.69 8.50
CA ARG A 21 5.23 16.89 9.43
C ARG A 21 6.40 17.70 9.98
N ASP A 22 7.16 18.35 9.11
CA ASP A 22 8.36 19.10 9.49
C ASP A 22 8.03 20.32 10.37
N TYR A 23 6.86 20.91 10.17
CA TYR A 23 6.29 21.94 11.05
C TYR A 23 5.61 21.39 12.31
N GLY A 24 5.49 20.07 12.46
CA GLY A 24 4.90 19.41 13.62
C GLY A 24 3.40 19.65 13.79
N LEU A 25 2.66 19.85 12.69
CA LEU A 25 1.25 20.28 12.70
C LEU A 25 0.25 19.16 13.00
N TYR A 26 0.65 17.90 12.89
CA TYR A 26 -0.19 16.73 13.20
C TYR A 26 0.57 15.70 14.05
N ARG A 27 -0.17 14.76 14.65
CA ARG A 27 0.35 13.71 15.55
C ARG A 27 0.25 12.31 14.98
N ARG A 28 -0.79 12.03 14.20
CA ARG A 28 -1.03 10.74 13.57
C ARG A 28 -1.60 10.93 12.17
N ILE A 29 -1.33 9.99 11.29
CA ILE A 29 -1.82 9.95 9.94
C ILE A 29 -2.10 8.51 9.53
N THR A 30 -3.08 8.29 8.66
CA THR A 30 -3.35 7.01 7.99
C THR A 30 -3.96 7.25 6.62
N ASP A 31 -3.80 6.30 5.71
CA ASP A 31 -4.42 6.30 4.39
C ASP A 31 -5.88 5.80 4.44
N CYS A 32 -6.66 6.17 3.43
CA CYS A 32 -8.01 5.68 3.21
C CYS A 32 -8.04 4.59 2.12
N GLY A 33 -7.74 3.36 2.50
CA GLY A 33 -7.78 2.19 1.62
C GLY A 33 -9.11 1.43 1.66
N GLY A 34 -9.03 0.11 1.87
CA GLY A 34 -10.19 -0.77 2.00
C GLY A 34 -11.11 -0.33 3.14
N GLY A 35 -12.41 -0.18 2.87
CA GLY A 35 -13.39 0.34 3.85
C GLY A 35 -13.37 1.86 4.03
N GLY A 36 -12.46 2.61 3.40
CA GLY A 36 -12.47 4.07 3.36
C GLY A 36 -12.32 4.74 4.72
N LEU A 37 -13.17 5.74 4.99
CA LEU A 37 -13.15 6.45 6.28
C LEU A 37 -13.49 5.51 7.44
N SER A 38 -14.30 4.48 7.21
CA SER A 38 -14.70 3.55 8.27
C SER A 38 -13.53 2.81 8.90
N SER A 39 -12.59 2.31 8.09
CA SER A 39 -11.36 1.67 8.57
C SER A 39 -10.40 2.74 9.09
N ALA A 40 -10.07 3.76 8.29
CA ALA A 40 -9.09 4.78 8.64
C ALA A 40 -9.40 5.48 9.98
N VAL A 41 -10.64 5.95 10.16
CA VAL A 41 -11.05 6.64 11.40
C VAL A 41 -11.28 5.64 12.53
N GLY A 42 -11.87 4.47 12.25
CA GLY A 42 -12.12 3.43 13.26
C GLY A 42 -10.84 2.88 13.89
N GLU A 43 -9.80 2.67 13.09
CA GLU A 43 -8.46 2.27 13.54
C GLU A 43 -7.72 3.39 14.25
N MET A 44 -7.89 4.64 13.79
CA MET A 44 -7.25 5.77 14.44
C MET A 44 -7.83 6.04 15.83
N ALA A 45 -9.12 5.80 16.01
CA ALA A 45 -9.86 6.09 17.24
C ALA A 45 -10.09 4.87 18.14
N ALA A 46 -9.48 3.72 17.84
CA ALA A 46 -9.75 2.44 18.52
C ALA A 46 -9.70 2.53 20.06
N GLU A 47 -8.71 3.24 20.61
CA GLU A 47 -8.49 3.33 22.06
C GLU A 47 -9.19 4.52 22.74
N THR A 48 -9.73 5.46 21.95
CA THR A 48 -10.23 6.75 22.43
C THR A 48 -11.73 6.92 22.20
N GLY A 49 -12.22 6.61 21.01
CA GLY A 49 -13.51 7.06 20.49
C GLY A 49 -13.37 8.28 19.58
N VAL A 50 -14.42 8.55 18.81
CA VAL A 50 -14.48 9.65 17.83
C VAL A 50 -15.91 10.04 17.51
N ARG A 51 -16.11 11.34 17.27
CA ARG A 51 -17.32 11.90 16.66
C ARG A 51 -17.00 12.40 15.27
N VAL A 52 -17.73 11.92 14.27
CA VAL A 52 -17.58 12.33 12.87
C VAL A 52 -18.86 12.96 12.38
N TYR A 53 -18.72 14.05 11.64
CA TYR A 53 -19.79 14.81 10.99
C TYR A 53 -19.69 14.59 9.48
N LEU A 54 -20.50 13.67 8.96
CA LEU A 54 -20.40 13.20 7.58
C LEU A 54 -20.75 14.30 6.56
N GLU A 55 -21.55 15.29 6.92
CA GLU A 55 -21.84 16.46 6.08
C GLU A 55 -20.63 17.37 5.83
N ARG A 56 -19.56 17.24 6.62
CA ARG A 56 -18.32 18.02 6.45
C ARG A 56 -17.33 17.36 5.50
N VAL A 57 -17.57 16.12 5.11
CA VAL A 57 -16.70 15.37 4.19
C VAL A 57 -16.87 15.95 2.79
N PRO A 58 -15.79 16.36 2.08
CA PRO A 58 -15.87 16.87 0.73
C PRO A 58 -16.33 15.75 -0.21
N LEU A 59 -17.39 16.03 -0.97
CA LEU A 59 -17.99 15.04 -1.86
C LEU A 59 -17.67 15.36 -3.32
N LYS A 60 -17.28 14.34 -4.07
CA LYS A 60 -17.12 14.45 -5.54
C LYS A 60 -18.46 14.43 -6.28
N TYR A 61 -19.44 13.72 -5.71
CA TYR A 61 -20.78 13.57 -6.27
C TYR A 61 -21.81 14.03 -5.24
N SER A 62 -22.77 14.83 -5.66
CA SER A 62 -23.93 15.19 -4.85
C SER A 62 -24.87 13.98 -4.69
N GLY A 63 -25.56 13.89 -3.55
CA GLY A 63 -26.63 12.91 -3.35
C GLY A 63 -26.17 11.56 -2.80
N LEU A 64 -24.91 11.43 -2.37
CA LEU A 64 -24.44 10.24 -1.66
C LEU A 64 -25.17 10.09 -0.31
N SER A 65 -25.54 8.86 0.02
CA SER A 65 -26.02 8.50 1.35
C SER A 65 -24.89 8.56 2.38
N TYR A 66 -25.24 8.69 3.66
CA TYR A 66 -24.23 8.70 4.74
C TYR A 66 -23.37 7.42 4.75
N THR A 67 -23.96 6.27 4.41
CA THR A 67 -23.23 5.00 4.29
C THR A 67 -22.23 5.03 3.16
N GLU A 68 -22.60 5.56 2.00
CA GLU A 68 -21.68 5.70 0.86
C GLU A 68 -20.54 6.67 1.16
N ILE A 69 -20.81 7.79 1.86
CA ILE A 69 -19.77 8.73 2.30
C ILE A 69 -18.77 8.02 3.23
N TRP A 70 -19.28 7.25 4.19
CA TRP A 70 -18.48 6.59 5.22
C TRP A 70 -17.64 5.41 4.69
N LEU A 71 -18.22 4.60 3.80
CA LEU A 71 -17.60 3.39 3.26
C LEU A 71 -16.88 3.60 1.91
N SER A 72 -16.95 4.80 1.33
CA SER A 72 -16.32 5.09 0.03
C SER A 72 -14.82 4.79 0.08
N GLU A 73 -14.33 4.04 -0.91
CA GLU A 73 -12.91 3.77 -1.19
C GLU A 73 -12.35 4.71 -2.29
N SER A 74 -12.85 5.96 -2.32
CA SER A 74 -12.28 6.98 -3.20
C SER A 74 -10.80 7.21 -2.88
N GLN A 75 -10.01 7.37 -3.93
CA GLN A 75 -8.55 7.46 -3.86
C GLN A 75 -8.07 8.87 -3.47
N GLU A 76 -6.75 8.99 -3.26
CA GLU A 76 -6.03 10.19 -2.83
C GLU A 76 -6.53 10.83 -1.53
N ARG A 77 -6.84 10.02 -0.52
CA ARG A 77 -7.31 10.52 0.78
C ARG A 77 -6.45 10.00 1.91
N MET A 78 -6.18 10.90 2.86
CA MET A 78 -5.48 10.63 4.11
C MET A 78 -6.30 11.23 5.25
N VAL A 79 -6.30 10.58 6.42
CA VAL A 79 -6.86 11.13 7.66
C VAL A 79 -5.69 11.53 8.54
N VAL A 80 -5.74 12.75 9.09
CA VAL A 80 -4.73 13.30 10.01
C VAL A 80 -5.37 13.67 11.34
N ALA A 81 -4.69 13.33 12.44
CA ALA A 81 -5.03 13.78 13.78
C ALA A 81 -4.14 14.97 14.17
N ALA A 82 -4.74 16.14 14.36
CA ALA A 82 -4.02 17.37 14.69
C ALA A 82 -4.53 17.97 16.01
N PRO A 83 -3.64 18.58 16.84
CA PRO A 83 -4.07 19.39 17.97
C PRO A 83 -4.95 20.56 17.51
N PRO A 84 -5.99 20.96 18.27
CA PRO A 84 -6.86 22.07 17.88
C PRO A 84 -6.10 23.37 17.57
N SER A 85 -4.99 23.63 18.26
CA SER A 85 -4.17 24.83 18.07
C SER A 85 -3.40 24.88 16.74
N THR A 86 -3.30 23.78 16.01
CA THR A 86 -2.55 23.70 14.73
C THR A 86 -3.47 23.52 13.52
N VAL A 87 -4.77 23.33 13.72
CA VAL A 87 -5.75 23.01 12.66
C VAL A 87 -5.80 24.09 11.59
N ASP A 88 -5.92 25.36 11.98
CA ASP A 88 -6.02 26.46 11.01
C ASP A 88 -4.75 26.55 10.15
N GLN A 89 -3.58 26.46 10.79
CA GLN A 89 -2.30 26.45 10.11
C GLN A 89 -2.14 25.25 9.16
N LEU A 90 -2.67 24.08 9.56
CA LEU A 90 -2.65 22.87 8.73
C LEU A 90 -3.55 23.03 7.50
N ILE A 91 -4.76 23.57 7.66
CA ILE A 91 -5.70 23.83 6.55
C ILE A 91 -5.11 24.86 5.58
N ASP A 92 -4.54 25.95 6.09
CA ASP A 92 -3.90 26.98 5.28
C ASP A 92 -2.72 26.43 4.48
N LEU A 93 -1.91 25.57 5.09
CA LEU A 93 -0.79 24.90 4.42
C LEU A 93 -1.28 23.98 3.29
N PHE A 94 -2.32 23.18 3.54
CA PHE A 94 -2.93 22.33 2.51
C PHE A 94 -3.52 23.14 1.35
N ALA A 95 -4.23 24.22 1.65
CA ALA A 95 -4.78 25.14 0.67
C ALA A 95 -3.67 25.81 -0.18
N SER A 96 -2.51 26.12 0.41
CA SER A 96 -1.38 26.71 -0.32
C SER A 96 -0.80 25.83 -1.43
N GLU A 97 -1.10 24.53 -1.41
CA GLU A 97 -0.67 23.54 -2.42
C GLU A 97 -1.85 23.04 -3.30
N ASP A 98 -3.00 23.72 -3.23
CA ASP A 98 -4.29 23.32 -3.82
C ASP A 98 -4.76 21.92 -3.38
N VAL A 99 -4.48 21.52 -2.14
CA VAL A 99 -4.97 20.26 -1.56
C VAL A 99 -6.12 20.58 -0.60
N ALA A 100 -7.27 19.94 -0.80
CA ALA A 100 -8.42 20.15 0.07
C ALA A 100 -8.20 19.47 1.44
N ALA A 101 -8.41 20.23 2.52
CA ALA A 101 -8.41 19.74 3.89
C ALA A 101 -9.66 20.24 4.62
N THR A 102 -10.24 19.40 5.48
CA THR A 102 -11.43 19.75 6.26
C THR A 102 -11.41 19.04 7.61
N VAL A 103 -11.98 19.66 8.63
CA VAL A 103 -12.21 19.01 9.93
C VAL A 103 -13.51 18.24 9.86
N ILE A 104 -13.41 16.92 9.79
CA ILE A 104 -14.58 16.02 9.72
C ILE A 104 -15.08 15.58 11.10
N GLY A 105 -14.33 15.83 12.18
CA GLY A 105 -14.66 15.27 13.48
C GLY A 105 -13.66 15.62 14.58
N GLU A 106 -13.88 15.03 15.75
CA GLU A 106 -13.03 15.17 16.94
C GLU A 106 -12.88 13.82 17.65
N PHE A 107 -11.71 13.56 18.21
CA PHE A 107 -11.52 12.40 19.09
C PHE A 107 -12.23 12.64 20.42
N THR A 108 -12.78 11.58 20.99
CA THR A 108 -13.42 11.59 22.30
C THR A 108 -12.65 10.68 23.25
N ASP A 109 -13.05 10.64 24.52
CA ASP A 109 -12.52 9.77 25.57
C ASP A 109 -13.51 8.68 26.00
N ASN A 110 -14.66 8.59 25.32
CA ASN A 110 -15.77 7.71 25.68
C ASN A 110 -15.73 6.34 25.00
N ARG A 111 -14.72 6.06 24.16
CA ARG A 111 -14.53 4.82 23.39
C ARG A 111 -15.71 4.43 22.50
N ARG A 112 -16.37 5.42 21.91
CA ARG A 112 -17.48 5.22 20.98
C ARG A 112 -17.17 5.78 19.60
N LEU A 113 -17.58 5.06 18.56
CA LEU A 113 -17.68 5.57 17.20
C LEU A 113 -19.06 6.20 17.02
N GLN A 114 -19.11 7.52 16.93
CA GLN A 114 -20.37 8.25 16.75
C GLN A 114 -20.34 8.98 15.41
N LEU A 115 -21.29 8.65 14.53
CA LEU A 115 -21.45 9.30 13.24
C LEU A 115 -22.69 10.17 13.24
N PHE A 116 -22.53 11.42 12.84
CA PHE A 116 -23.60 12.38 12.65
C PHE A 116 -23.76 12.70 11.17
N TYR A 117 -25.01 12.84 10.74
CA TYR A 117 -25.33 13.31 9.39
C TYR A 117 -26.57 14.22 9.45
N ASN A 118 -26.41 15.46 9.00
CA ASN A 118 -27.48 16.48 9.02
C ASN A 118 -28.10 16.63 10.43
N GLY A 119 -27.25 16.63 11.47
CA GLY A 119 -27.67 16.75 12.87
C GLY A 119 -28.24 15.48 13.51
N ASN A 120 -28.40 14.38 12.76
CA ASN A 120 -28.91 13.11 13.28
C ASN A 120 -27.75 12.16 13.62
N LEU A 121 -27.83 11.47 14.76
CA LEU A 121 -26.93 10.37 15.09
C LEU A 121 -27.30 9.15 14.25
N VAL A 122 -26.48 8.82 13.25
CA VAL A 122 -26.72 7.72 12.30
C VAL A 122 -25.97 6.44 12.64
N CYS A 123 -24.94 6.52 13.50
CA CYS A 123 -24.23 5.37 14.03
C CYS A 123 -23.70 5.68 15.42
N ASP A 124 -23.82 4.72 16.34
CA ASP A 124 -23.27 4.81 17.68
C ASP A 124 -22.82 3.42 18.14
N LEU A 125 -21.54 3.11 17.93
CA LEU A 125 -20.95 1.80 18.21
C LEU A 125 -19.88 1.91 19.28
N ASP A 126 -19.79 0.89 20.12
CA ASP A 126 -18.70 0.70 21.05
C ASP A 126 -17.43 0.26 20.29
N MET A 127 -16.27 0.87 20.58
CA MET A 127 -15.02 0.57 19.87
C MET A 127 -14.50 -0.83 20.16
N GLU A 128 -14.69 -1.35 21.39
CA GLU A 128 -14.29 -2.72 21.74
C GLU A 128 -15.11 -3.72 20.92
N PHE A 129 -16.42 -3.53 20.84
CA PHE A 129 -17.28 -4.35 19.99
C PHE A 129 -16.91 -4.24 18.50
N LEU A 130 -16.57 -3.04 18.01
CA LEU A 130 -16.20 -2.86 16.61
C LEU A 130 -14.94 -3.67 16.23
N HIS A 131 -13.92 -3.67 17.09
CA HIS A 131 -12.62 -4.31 16.82
C HIS A 131 -12.56 -5.78 17.27
N HIS A 132 -13.33 -6.17 18.27
CA HIS A 132 -13.25 -7.50 18.91
C HIS A 132 -14.58 -8.25 18.98
N GLY A 133 -15.67 -7.70 18.44
CA GLY A 133 -16.99 -8.34 18.42
C GLY A 133 -17.14 -9.47 17.41
N LEU A 134 -16.21 -9.61 16.46
CA LEU A 134 -16.18 -10.71 15.50
C LEU A 134 -15.46 -11.93 16.10
N PRO A 135 -16.14 -13.07 16.26
CA PRO A 135 -15.48 -14.28 16.75
C PRO A 135 -14.41 -14.75 15.77
N GLN A 136 -13.25 -15.14 16.30
CA GLN A 136 -12.16 -15.71 15.51
C GLN A 136 -12.59 -17.05 14.91
N LEU A 137 -12.41 -17.20 13.60
CA LEU A 137 -12.73 -18.43 12.89
C LEU A 137 -11.62 -19.47 13.14
N GLU A 138 -11.88 -20.45 13.97
CA GLU A 138 -11.00 -21.62 14.12
C GLU A 138 -11.27 -22.62 13.00
N ARG A 139 -10.22 -23.01 12.27
CA ARG A 139 -10.30 -24.01 11.20
C ARG A 139 -9.26 -25.10 11.45
N GLU A 140 -9.69 -26.36 11.38
CA GLU A 140 -8.76 -27.48 11.33
C GLU A 140 -8.14 -27.57 9.93
N ALA A 141 -6.82 -27.41 9.86
CA ALA A 141 -6.07 -27.59 8.62
C ALA A 141 -5.64 -29.05 8.48
N VAL A 142 -5.94 -29.65 7.33
CA VAL A 142 -5.44 -30.99 6.97
C VAL A 142 -4.49 -30.84 5.79
N TRP A 143 -3.21 -31.09 6.02
CA TRP A 143 -2.22 -31.14 4.95
C TRP A 143 -2.07 -32.57 4.43
N LYS A 144 -2.15 -32.73 3.10
CA LYS A 144 -1.84 -33.98 2.40
C LYS A 144 -0.76 -33.65 1.38
N PRO A 145 0.51 -34.06 1.62
CA PRO A 145 1.57 -33.84 0.66
C PRO A 145 1.20 -34.41 -0.71
N PRO A 146 1.37 -33.65 -1.80
CA PRO A 146 1.17 -34.17 -3.14
C PRO A 146 2.20 -35.26 -3.43
N GLN A 147 1.79 -36.30 -4.15
CA GLN A 147 2.70 -37.32 -4.68
C GLN A 147 3.03 -36.94 -6.11
N ASN A 148 4.23 -36.39 -6.30
CA ASN A 148 4.79 -36.11 -7.61
C ASN A 148 5.82 -37.20 -7.94
N GLU A 149 5.73 -37.77 -9.14
CA GLU A 149 6.78 -38.67 -9.62
C GLU A 149 8.01 -37.82 -10.00
N GLU A 150 9.18 -38.27 -9.56
CA GLU A 150 10.44 -37.66 -10.01
C GLU A 150 10.56 -37.83 -11.52
N PRO A 151 10.85 -36.75 -12.28
CA PRO A 151 11.05 -36.86 -13.71
C PRO A 151 12.19 -37.84 -14.03
N ASP A 152 11.86 -38.95 -14.67
CA ASP A 152 12.83 -39.95 -15.15
C ASP A 152 12.87 -39.95 -16.67
N PHE A 153 13.87 -39.30 -17.24
CA PHE A 153 14.10 -39.26 -18.68
C PHE A 153 15.60 -39.26 -18.98
N PRO A 154 16.02 -39.86 -20.12
CA PRO A 154 17.42 -39.87 -20.51
C PRO A 154 17.90 -38.44 -20.79
N GLN A 155 19.14 -38.13 -20.38
CA GLN A 155 19.75 -36.84 -20.68
C GLN A 155 19.76 -36.62 -22.21
N PRO A 156 19.14 -35.53 -22.72
CA PRO A 156 19.17 -35.22 -24.13
C PRO A 156 20.61 -34.97 -24.62
N ALA A 157 20.93 -35.41 -25.84
CA ALA A 157 22.23 -35.17 -26.45
C ALA A 157 22.44 -33.70 -26.88
N ASP A 158 21.34 -32.99 -27.12
CA ASP A 158 21.29 -31.57 -27.43
C ASP A 158 20.20 -30.93 -26.57
N LEU A 159 20.48 -29.76 -26.00
CA LEU A 159 19.58 -28.97 -25.13
C LEU A 159 19.18 -27.64 -25.77
N ARG A 160 19.51 -27.43 -27.05
CA ARG A 160 19.26 -26.18 -27.77
C ARG A 160 17.78 -25.81 -27.75
N GLU A 161 16.90 -26.73 -28.12
CA GLU A 161 15.47 -26.43 -28.24
C GLU A 161 14.84 -26.19 -26.85
N GLU A 162 15.23 -26.97 -25.84
CA GLU A 162 14.78 -26.81 -24.46
C GLU A 162 15.22 -25.46 -23.87
N LEU A 163 16.47 -25.06 -24.14
CA LEU A 163 16.98 -23.74 -23.73
C LEU A 163 16.20 -22.62 -24.41
N LEU A 164 15.92 -22.72 -25.71
CA LEU A 164 15.12 -21.73 -26.43
C LEU A 164 13.68 -21.65 -25.90
N LEU A 165 13.09 -22.79 -25.52
CA LEU A 165 11.77 -22.83 -24.87
C LEU A 165 11.79 -22.14 -23.50
N ILE A 166 12.81 -22.38 -22.69
CA ILE A 166 12.99 -21.71 -21.38
C ILE A 166 13.15 -20.21 -21.58
N LEU A 167 14.06 -19.77 -22.46
CA LEU A 167 14.30 -18.36 -22.74
C LEU A 167 13.07 -17.65 -23.36
N GLY A 168 12.24 -18.38 -24.09
CA GLY A 168 10.97 -17.89 -24.65
C GLY A 168 9.81 -17.83 -23.64
N SER A 169 9.95 -18.42 -22.45
CA SER A 169 8.91 -18.41 -21.43
C SER A 169 8.70 -17.02 -20.85
N TRP A 170 7.45 -16.59 -20.65
CA TRP A 170 7.11 -15.31 -20.02
C TRP A 170 7.72 -15.12 -18.62
N ASN A 171 8.00 -16.20 -17.91
CA ASN A 171 8.64 -16.14 -16.59
C ASN A 171 10.14 -15.83 -16.68
N VAL A 172 10.80 -16.13 -17.82
CA VAL A 172 12.26 -16.04 -17.96
C VAL A 172 12.69 -14.97 -18.96
N CYS A 173 11.93 -14.77 -20.05
CA CYS A 173 12.29 -13.85 -21.12
C CYS A 173 12.48 -12.40 -20.63
N SER A 174 13.15 -11.57 -21.43
CA SER A 174 13.44 -10.17 -21.09
C SER A 174 12.17 -9.41 -20.67
N LYS A 175 12.27 -8.69 -19.55
CA LYS A 175 11.24 -7.79 -19.02
C LYS A 175 11.43 -6.33 -19.44
N GLU A 176 12.38 -6.08 -20.36
CA GLU A 176 12.76 -4.76 -20.85
C GLU A 176 11.56 -3.91 -21.29
N TRP A 177 10.60 -4.52 -21.99
CA TRP A 177 9.42 -3.81 -22.48
C TRP A 177 8.57 -3.18 -21.35
N VAL A 178 8.50 -3.82 -20.19
CA VAL A 178 7.85 -3.26 -18.99
C VAL A 178 8.73 -2.20 -18.37
N ILE A 179 10.01 -2.54 -18.16
CA ILE A 179 10.96 -1.69 -17.45
C ILE A 179 11.08 -0.32 -18.11
N ARG A 180 11.17 -0.27 -19.45
CA ARG A 180 11.36 1.00 -20.19
C ARG A 180 10.16 1.94 -20.21
N GLN A 181 9.00 1.49 -19.74
CA GLN A 181 7.82 2.36 -19.65
C GLN A 181 7.86 3.27 -18.42
N TYR A 182 8.72 2.97 -17.44
CA TYR A 182 8.82 3.71 -16.18
C TYR A 182 10.08 4.58 -16.15
N ASP A 183 10.00 5.64 -15.36
CA ASP A 183 11.14 6.47 -15.01
C ASP A 183 11.98 5.78 -13.92
N HIS A 184 13.31 5.88 -14.05
CA HIS A 184 14.29 5.32 -13.11
C HIS A 184 15.27 6.36 -12.57
N GLU A 185 15.04 7.65 -12.83
CA GLU A 185 16.01 8.73 -12.59
C GLU A 185 15.48 9.86 -11.70
N VAL A 186 14.16 10.01 -11.58
CA VAL A 186 13.52 11.06 -10.79
C VAL A 186 14.07 11.05 -9.36
N GLN A 187 14.35 12.25 -8.85
CA GLN A 187 15.06 12.52 -7.58
C GLN A 187 16.57 12.24 -7.57
N GLY A 188 17.13 11.62 -8.62
CA GLY A 188 18.58 11.40 -8.75
C GLY A 188 19.17 10.45 -7.69
N GLY A 189 18.32 9.68 -7.01
CA GLY A 189 18.72 8.76 -5.95
C GLY A 189 19.04 7.34 -6.43
N SER A 190 18.76 6.99 -7.68
CA SER A 190 19.00 5.64 -8.21
C SER A 190 20.49 5.38 -8.40
N VAL A 191 21.02 4.37 -7.69
CA VAL A 191 22.43 3.94 -7.79
C VAL A 191 22.57 2.77 -8.75
N LEU A 192 21.81 1.69 -8.50
CA LEU A 192 21.73 0.54 -9.39
C LEU A 192 20.36 0.55 -10.07
N LYS A 193 20.37 0.64 -11.40
CA LYS A 193 19.18 0.71 -12.23
C LYS A 193 18.74 -0.70 -12.66
N PRO A 194 17.46 -0.89 -13.06
CA PRO A 194 16.98 -2.21 -13.45
C PRO A 194 17.68 -2.80 -14.69
N LEU A 195 18.23 -1.94 -15.55
CA LEU A 195 19.04 -2.36 -16.70
C LEU A 195 20.45 -1.77 -16.59
N VAL A 196 21.46 -2.61 -16.76
CA VAL A 196 22.89 -2.35 -16.59
C VAL A 196 23.67 -2.73 -17.84
N GLY A 197 24.99 -2.51 -17.81
CA GLY A 197 25.89 -2.78 -18.93
C GLY A 197 26.03 -1.58 -19.88
N ILE A 198 26.94 -1.71 -20.85
CA ILE A 198 27.31 -0.62 -21.77
C ILE A 198 26.08 -0.10 -22.55
N ASN A 199 25.15 -1.00 -22.89
CA ASN A 199 23.96 -0.68 -23.67
C ASN A 199 22.69 -0.50 -22.81
N ASN A 200 22.77 -0.68 -21.48
CA ASN A 200 21.61 -0.72 -20.59
C ASN A 200 20.55 -1.76 -21.04
N ASP A 201 21.01 -2.97 -21.27
CA ASP A 201 20.22 -4.12 -21.76
C ASP A 201 20.37 -5.38 -20.89
N GLY A 202 21.30 -5.39 -19.93
CA GLY A 202 21.43 -6.48 -18.95
C GLY A 202 20.53 -6.25 -17.74
N PRO A 203 19.75 -7.23 -17.26
CA PRO A 203 18.95 -7.06 -16.04
C PRO A 203 19.85 -6.94 -14.80
N GLY A 204 19.48 -6.06 -13.86
CA GLY A 204 20.02 -6.06 -12.50
C GLY A 204 19.18 -6.94 -11.58
N ASP A 205 19.82 -7.55 -10.58
CA ASP A 205 19.16 -8.45 -9.63
C ASP A 205 18.42 -7.71 -8.50
N ALA A 206 18.77 -6.44 -8.23
CA ALA A 206 18.15 -5.62 -7.21
C ALA A 206 18.10 -4.14 -7.62
N ALA A 207 17.26 -3.36 -6.94
CA ALA A 207 17.28 -1.90 -7.00
C ALA A 207 18.06 -1.33 -5.82
N ILE A 208 18.97 -0.39 -6.10
CA ILE A 208 19.72 0.32 -5.04
C ILE A 208 19.39 1.81 -5.14
N ILE A 209 18.85 2.36 -4.06
CA ILE A 209 18.50 3.78 -3.95
C ILE A 209 19.26 4.45 -2.81
N LYS A 210 19.62 5.71 -3.01
CA LYS A 210 20.29 6.57 -2.04
C LYS A 210 19.29 7.66 -1.61
N PRO A 211 18.56 7.44 -0.50
CA PRO A 211 17.51 8.37 -0.06
C PRO A 211 18.07 9.70 0.46
N ILE A 212 19.32 9.72 0.92
CA ILE A 212 20.03 10.92 1.36
C ILE A 212 21.22 11.12 0.43
N LEU A 213 21.13 12.13 -0.46
CA LEU A 213 22.10 12.34 -1.54
C LEU A 213 23.53 12.65 -1.06
N ASP A 214 23.70 13.15 0.17
CA ASP A 214 25.01 13.44 0.76
C ASP A 214 25.57 12.29 1.61
N SER A 215 24.87 11.16 1.70
CA SER A 215 25.29 10.00 2.50
C SER A 215 25.83 8.87 1.63
N ASP A 216 26.84 8.12 2.08
CA ASP A 216 27.28 6.91 1.38
C ASP A 216 26.36 5.68 1.64
N MET A 217 25.30 5.86 2.44
CA MET A 217 24.33 4.81 2.74
C MET A 217 23.27 4.69 1.64
N GLY A 218 22.96 3.45 1.26
CA GLY A 218 21.88 3.11 0.34
C GLY A 218 20.89 2.13 0.95
N ILE A 219 19.72 2.03 0.32
CA ILE A 219 18.70 1.02 0.58
C ILE A 219 18.68 0.09 -0.63
N ILE A 220 18.72 -1.21 -0.37
CA ILE A 220 18.63 -2.27 -1.38
C ILE A 220 17.24 -2.87 -1.30
N VAL A 221 16.59 -3.03 -2.44
CA VAL A 221 15.29 -3.69 -2.57
C VAL A 221 15.40 -4.78 -3.63
N SER A 222 15.12 -6.02 -3.20
CA SER A 222 15.11 -7.24 -4.01
C SER A 222 13.81 -8.02 -3.76
N ASN A 223 13.52 -9.01 -4.59
CA ASN A 223 12.30 -9.80 -4.47
C ASN A 223 12.47 -11.24 -4.97
N GLY A 224 12.04 -12.20 -4.16
CA GLY A 224 11.96 -13.61 -4.54
C GLY A 224 10.52 -14.08 -4.73
N ILE A 225 10.27 -14.88 -5.77
CA ILE A 225 8.94 -15.37 -6.12
C ILE A 225 9.00 -16.74 -6.83
N ASN A 226 8.70 -17.81 -6.09
CA ASN A 226 8.74 -19.18 -6.60
C ASN A 226 7.42 -19.95 -6.43
N PRO A 227 6.28 -19.47 -6.96
CA PRO A 227 4.95 -20.01 -6.65
C PRO A 227 4.77 -21.48 -7.07
N LYS A 228 5.47 -21.93 -8.11
CA LYS A 228 5.40 -23.33 -8.58
C LYS A 228 5.92 -24.34 -7.55
N TYR A 229 6.78 -23.92 -6.62
CA TYR A 229 7.19 -24.79 -5.52
C TYR A 229 6.02 -25.09 -4.58
N GLY A 230 5.00 -24.23 -4.54
CA GLY A 230 3.79 -24.43 -3.73
C GLY A 230 2.95 -25.61 -4.20
N ASP A 231 3.06 -26.00 -5.48
CA ASP A 231 2.43 -27.20 -6.02
C ASP A 231 3.08 -28.50 -5.48
N ILE A 232 4.28 -28.40 -4.89
CA ILE A 232 5.03 -29.51 -4.30
C ILE A 232 4.95 -29.43 -2.78
N ASP A 233 5.40 -28.31 -2.21
CA ASP A 233 5.41 -28.08 -0.78
C ASP A 233 5.38 -26.56 -0.47
N PRO A 234 4.31 -26.06 0.18
CA PRO A 234 4.19 -24.64 0.51
C PRO A 234 5.27 -24.14 1.48
N TYR A 235 5.84 -25.02 2.32
CA TYR A 235 6.96 -24.66 3.19
C TYR A 235 8.21 -24.35 2.37
N TRP A 236 8.58 -25.24 1.44
CA TRP A 236 9.74 -25.05 0.58
C TRP A 236 9.55 -23.92 -0.43
N MET A 237 8.32 -23.66 -0.87
CA MET A 237 7.98 -22.46 -1.64
C MET A 237 8.33 -21.18 -0.88
N ALA A 238 7.91 -21.06 0.38
CA ALA A 238 8.19 -19.90 1.20
C ALA A 238 9.69 -19.76 1.48
N ALA A 239 10.37 -20.85 1.83
CA ALA A 239 11.81 -20.86 2.06
C ALA A 239 12.59 -20.41 0.82
N SER A 240 12.23 -20.93 -0.36
CA SER A 240 12.84 -20.59 -1.65
C SER A 240 12.63 -19.12 -2.01
N ALA A 241 11.44 -18.56 -1.79
CA ALA A 241 11.17 -17.15 -2.06
C ALA A 241 11.99 -16.21 -1.16
N ILE A 242 12.18 -16.56 0.13
CA ILE A 242 13.02 -15.79 1.06
C ILE A 242 14.48 -15.85 0.63
N ASP A 243 14.97 -17.04 0.32
CA ASP A 243 16.34 -17.26 -0.12
C ASP A 243 16.67 -16.54 -1.44
N GLU A 244 15.76 -16.57 -2.42
CA GLU A 244 15.91 -15.81 -3.67
C GLU A 244 15.97 -14.30 -3.41
N ALA A 245 15.09 -13.76 -2.56
CA ALA A 245 15.12 -12.34 -2.20
C ALA A 245 16.45 -11.93 -1.55
N LEU A 246 17.06 -12.79 -0.74
CA LEU A 246 18.32 -12.49 -0.06
C LEU A 246 19.56 -12.68 -0.96
N ARG A 247 19.47 -13.54 -1.96
CA ARG A 247 20.59 -13.86 -2.87
C ARG A 247 20.81 -12.78 -3.92
N GLN A 248 19.73 -12.19 -4.42
CA GLN A 248 19.73 -11.04 -5.34
C GLN A 248 20.47 -9.86 -4.74
#